data_AF-A0A7J2J8F5-F1
#
_entry.id   AF-A0A7J2J8F5-F1
#
_cell.length_a   1.000
_cell.length_b   1.000
_cell.length_c   1.000
_cell.angle_alpha   90.00
_cell.angle_beta   90.00
_cell.angle_gamma   90.00
#
_symmetry.space_group_name_H-M   'P 1'
#
loop_
_entity.id
_entity.type
_entity.pdbx_description
1 polymer ?
#
loop_
_entity_poly.entity_id
_entity_poly.type
_entity_poly.pdbx_seq_one_letter_code
_entity_poly.pdbx_strand_id
1 'polypeptide(L)'
;MEIGRSLMKSYRITLMKQRVLGKCPKCGGDLRVTISRITHKRFAGCSNYPKCTNSFPLPQDGTIVPLGSICKECGTPMIQVNRAGRRPYKMCLNPNCRTKSDWRRDVVDTRKK
;
A
#
# COMPACT_ATOMS: atom_id res chain seq x y z
N MET A 1 -1.51 -8.75 38.08
CA MET A 1 -2.17 -8.17 36.86
C MET A 1 -1.25 -8.31 35.64
N GLU A 2 -1.01 -9.53 35.14
CA GLU A 2 -0.10 -9.77 34.00
C GLU A 2 -0.83 -10.05 32.67
N ILE A 3 -2.13 -10.36 32.75
CA ILE A 3 -2.95 -10.74 31.60
C ILE A 3 -3.27 -9.53 30.70
N GLY A 4 -3.48 -8.35 31.30
CA GLY A 4 -3.84 -7.12 30.56
C GLY A 4 -2.74 -6.60 29.62
N ARG A 5 -1.46 -6.84 29.93
CA ARG A 5 -0.33 -6.40 29.07
C ARG A 5 -0.12 -7.31 27.87
N SER A 6 -0.47 -8.59 27.98
CA SER A 6 -0.32 -9.56 26.89
C SER A 6 -1.32 -9.31 25.76
N LEU A 7 -2.61 -9.14 26.09
CA LEU A 7 -3.66 -8.86 25.11
C LEU A 7 -3.41 -7.55 24.32
N MET A 8 -2.87 -6.53 24.99
CA MET A 8 -2.51 -5.26 24.35
C MET A 8 -1.37 -5.39 23.32
N LYS A 9 -0.36 -6.24 23.57
CA LYS A 9 0.73 -6.48 22.61
C LYS A 9 0.19 -7.19 21.36
N SER A 10 -0.67 -8.19 21.54
CA SER A 10 -1.28 -8.95 20.45
C SER A 10 -2.17 -8.09 19.55
N TYR A 11 -2.96 -7.19 20.14
CA TYR A 11 -3.83 -6.29 19.39
C TYR A 11 -3.02 -5.29 18.53
N ARG A 12 -1.94 -4.72 19.07
CA ARG A 12 -1.05 -3.82 18.32
C ARG A 12 -0.39 -4.50 17.13
N ILE A 13 0.10 -5.73 17.30
CA ILE A 13 0.75 -6.49 16.20
C ILE A 13 -0.25 -6.73 15.06
N THR A 14 -1.49 -7.07 15.39
CA THR A 14 -2.55 -7.32 14.41
C THR A 14 -2.89 -6.06 13.62
N LEU A 15 -3.07 -4.93 14.31
CA LEU A 15 -3.32 -3.64 13.66
C LEU A 15 -2.16 -3.14 12.81
N MET A 16 -0.91 -3.42 13.22
CA MET A 16 0.28 -3.06 12.45
C MET A 16 0.37 -3.83 11.12
N LYS A 17 -0.03 -5.11 11.09
CA LYS A 17 -0.07 -5.91 9.85
C LYS A 17 -1.12 -5.41 8.85
N GLN A 18 -2.28 -4.97 9.32
CA GLN A 18 -3.39 -4.55 8.45
C GLN A 18 -3.12 -3.27 7.62
N ARG A 19 -2.09 -2.48 7.97
CA ARG A 19 -1.75 -1.24 7.27
C ARG A 19 -0.59 -1.37 6.28
N VAL A 20 -0.11 -2.59 6.04
CA VAL A 20 1.02 -2.84 5.12
C VAL A 20 0.50 -3.02 3.70
N LEU A 21 0.96 -2.15 2.81
CA LEU A 21 0.63 -2.18 1.38
C LEU A 21 1.43 -3.24 0.60
N GLY A 22 2.61 -3.59 1.10
CA GLY A 22 3.51 -4.54 0.47
C GLY A 22 4.96 -4.30 0.86
N LYS A 23 5.88 -4.96 0.16
CA LYS A 23 7.33 -4.84 0.38
C LYS A 23 7.93 -3.75 -0.50
N CYS A 24 8.90 -3.03 0.03
CA CYS A 24 9.66 -2.02 -0.70
C CYS A 24 10.67 -2.71 -1.63
N PRO A 25 10.70 -2.42 -2.95
CA PRO A 25 11.68 -3.03 -3.85
C PRO A 25 13.13 -2.62 -3.56
N LYS A 26 13.34 -1.46 -2.93
CA LYS A 26 14.68 -0.93 -2.68
C LYS A 26 15.36 -1.56 -1.47
N CYS A 27 14.60 -2.00 -0.47
CA CYS A 27 15.16 -2.46 0.81
C CYS A 27 14.44 -3.65 1.45
N GLY A 28 13.35 -4.15 0.86
CA GLY A 28 12.53 -5.22 1.42
C GLY A 28 11.70 -4.83 2.66
N GLY A 29 11.75 -3.57 3.11
CA GLY A 29 10.96 -3.07 4.24
C GLY A 29 9.45 -3.00 3.94
N ASP A 30 8.62 -2.85 4.97
CA ASP A 30 7.18 -2.75 4.79
C ASP A 30 6.78 -1.35 4.31
N LEU A 31 6.03 -1.26 3.22
CA LEU A 31 5.39 -0.02 2.78
C LEU A 31 4.07 0.14 3.54
N ARG A 32 3.88 1.28 4.19
CA ARG A 32 2.66 1.61 4.94
C ARG A 32 2.06 2.91 4.46
N VAL A 33 0.74 3.03 4.57
CA VAL A 33 0.06 4.31 4.31
C VAL A 33 0.40 5.27 5.44
N THR A 34 1.05 6.37 5.08
CA THR A 34 1.43 7.47 5.98
C THR A 34 0.81 8.76 5.47
N ILE A 35 0.49 9.68 6.37
CA ILE A 35 -0.01 11.01 6.03
C ILE A 35 1.13 12.00 6.24
N SER A 36 1.40 12.81 5.22
CA SER A 36 2.39 13.88 5.33
C SER A 36 1.91 14.95 6.29
N ARG A 37 2.74 15.34 7.26
CA ARG A 37 2.43 16.44 8.19
C ARG A 37 2.44 17.81 7.51
N ILE A 38 3.17 17.96 6.41
CA ILE A 38 3.34 19.24 5.72
C ILE A 38 2.21 19.44 4.70
N THR A 39 2.00 18.45 3.84
CA THR A 39 1.05 18.58 2.73
C THR A 39 -0.32 17.98 3.04
N HIS A 40 -0.49 17.33 4.20
CA HIS A 40 -1.67 16.54 4.59
C HIS A 40 -2.06 15.44 3.59
N LYS A 41 -1.18 15.14 2.61
CA LYS A 41 -1.43 14.12 1.60
C LYS A 41 -1.04 12.74 2.13
N ARG A 42 -1.89 11.75 1.84
CA ARG A 42 -1.59 10.32 2.03
C ARG A 42 -0.55 9.85 1.01
N PHE A 43 0.42 9.07 1.45
CA PHE A 43 1.46 8.46 0.63
C PHE A 43 1.90 7.11 1.23
N ALA A 44 2.47 6.23 0.42
CA ALA A 44 3.06 4.98 0.89
C ALA A 44 4.51 5.24 1.30
N GLY A 45 4.79 5.20 2.60
CA GLY A 45 6.14 5.37 3.14
C GLY A 45 6.76 4.04 3.54
N CYS A 46 8.07 3.87 3.32
CA CYS A 46 8.79 2.72 3.84
C CYS A 46 8.94 2.83 5.37
N SER A 47 8.65 1.73 6.07
CA SER A 47 8.80 1.64 7.53
C SER A 47 10.26 1.70 7.99
N ASN A 48 11.23 1.56 7.08
CA ASN A 48 12.66 1.51 7.38
C ASN A 48 13.34 2.90 7.30
N TYR A 49 12.59 3.99 7.37
CA TYR A 49 13.15 5.34 7.47
C TYR A 49 13.96 5.49 8.78
N PRO A 50 15.15 6.13 8.79
CA PRO A 50 15.80 6.90 7.72
C PRO A 50 16.65 6.08 6.74
N LYS A 51 16.85 4.78 6.97
CA LYS A 51 17.66 3.91 6.09
C LYS A 51 17.08 3.77 4.69
N CYS A 52 15.76 3.92 4.54
CA CYS A 52 15.09 3.95 3.25
C CYS A 52 14.13 5.14 3.17
N THR A 53 14.44 6.09 2.29
CA THR A 53 13.62 7.28 1.98
C THR A 53 12.60 7.04 0.87
N ASN A 54 12.38 5.78 0.50
CA ASN A 54 11.49 5.44 -0.59
C ASN A 54 10.03 5.71 -0.20
N SER A 55 9.34 6.49 -1.02
CA SER A 55 7.96 6.89 -0.81
C SER A 55 7.23 7.01 -2.13
N PHE A 56 5.94 6.69 -2.12
CA PHE A 56 5.10 6.70 -3.33
C PHE A 56 3.82 7.49 -3.09
N PRO A 57 3.42 8.35 -4.05
CA PRO A 57 2.19 9.12 -3.91
C PRO A 57 0.97 8.18 -3.94
N LEU A 58 0.00 8.44 -3.05
CA LEU A 58 -1.26 7.72 -3.03
C LEU A 58 -2.41 8.68 -3.37
N PRO A 59 -3.51 8.16 -3.93
CA PRO A 59 -4.73 8.93 -4.04
C PRO A 59 -5.24 9.32 -2.65
N GLN A 60 -5.75 10.55 -2.55
CA GLN A 60 -6.30 11.07 -1.29
C GLN A 60 -7.65 10.43 -0.96
N ASP A 61 -8.40 10.09 -2.00
CA ASP A 61 -9.74 9.51 -1.90
C ASP A 61 -9.75 8.03 -2.27
N GLY A 62 -10.55 7.29 -1.52
CA GLY A 62 -10.77 5.85 -1.69
C GLY A 62 -10.01 5.00 -0.68
N THR A 63 -10.49 3.77 -0.51
CA THR A 63 -9.85 2.75 0.31
C THR A 63 -8.76 2.08 -0.51
N ILE A 64 -7.54 2.13 0.01
CA ILE A 64 -6.38 1.47 -0.60
C ILE A 64 -6.30 0.04 -0.06
N VAL A 65 -6.37 -0.92 -0.96
CA VAL A 65 -6.27 -2.35 -0.66
C VAL A 65 -4.99 -2.89 -1.31
N PRO A 66 -4.08 -3.52 -0.55
CA PRO A 66 -2.93 -4.20 -1.15
C PRO A 66 -3.38 -5.41 -1.96
N LEU A 67 -2.91 -5.54 -3.20
CA LEU A 67 -3.18 -6.74 -4.02
C LEU A 67 -2.23 -7.89 -3.69
N GLY A 68 -1.10 -7.63 -3.03
CA GLY A 68 -0.04 -8.61 -2.81
C GLY A 68 0.75 -8.97 -4.07
N SER A 69 0.32 -8.53 -5.25
CA SER A 69 1.04 -8.70 -6.52
C SER A 69 2.11 -7.61 -6.71
N ILE A 70 3.25 -8.00 -7.25
CA ILE A 70 4.37 -7.10 -7.57
C ILE A 70 4.34 -6.79 -9.08
N CYS A 71 4.58 -5.54 -9.45
CA CYS A 71 4.72 -5.17 -10.85
C CYS A 71 6.03 -5.74 -11.42
N LYS A 72 5.94 -6.53 -12.50
CA LYS A 72 7.11 -7.16 -13.14
C LYS A 72 8.08 -6.17 -13.77
N GLU A 73 7.63 -4.97 -14.13
CA GLU A 73 8.49 -3.98 -14.79
C GLU A 73 9.30 -3.11 -13.82
N CYS A 74 8.74 -2.78 -12.65
CA CYS A 74 9.39 -1.86 -11.71
C CYS A 74 9.61 -2.45 -10.31
N GLY A 75 9.14 -3.67 -10.05
CA GLY A 75 9.29 -4.35 -8.77
C GLY A 75 8.47 -3.74 -7.62
N THR A 76 7.68 -2.69 -7.84
CA THR A 76 6.84 -2.12 -6.78
C THR A 76 5.54 -2.91 -6.60
N PRO A 77 5.00 -2.98 -5.37
CA PRO A 77 3.72 -3.63 -5.13
C PRO A 77 2.57 -2.86 -5.78
N MET A 78 1.57 -3.61 -6.22
CA MET A 78 0.33 -3.07 -6.78
C MET A 78 -0.72 -2.88 -5.70
N ILE A 79 -1.52 -1.84 -5.85
CA ILE A 79 -2.63 -1.52 -4.94
C ILE A 79 -3.93 -1.35 -5.73
N GLN A 80 -5.04 -1.69 -5.11
CA GLN A 80 -6.38 -1.40 -5.61
C GLN A 80 -6.97 -0.24 -4.84
N VAL A 81 -7.59 0.70 -5.56
CA VAL A 81 -8.21 1.88 -4.97
C VAL A 81 -9.71 1.79 -5.21
N ASN A 82 -10.46 1.63 -4.11
CA ASN A 82 -11.90 1.54 -4.12
C ASN A 82 -12.47 2.91 -3.74
N ARG A 83 -13.15 3.60 -4.66
CA ARG A 83 -13.83 4.88 -4.39
C ARG A 83 -15.34 4.70 -4.47
N ALA A 84 -16.07 5.33 -3.54
CA ALA A 84 -17.52 5.31 -3.58
C ALA A 84 -18.04 5.91 -4.90
N GLY A 85 -18.97 5.21 -5.56
CA GLY A 85 -19.57 5.66 -6.82
C GLY A 85 -18.67 5.59 -8.06
N ARG A 86 -17.46 5.01 -7.98
CA ARG A 86 -16.56 4.81 -9.13
C ARG A 86 -16.09 3.36 -9.19
N ARG A 87 -15.77 2.88 -10.39
CA ARG A 87 -15.21 1.54 -10.56
C ARG A 87 -13.84 1.45 -9.86
N PRO A 88 -13.59 0.41 -9.04
CA PRO A 88 -12.29 0.20 -8.43
C PRO A 88 -11.25 -0.01 -9.53
N TYR A 89 -10.05 0.53 -9.32
CA TYR A 89 -8.96 0.42 -10.28
C TYR A 89 -7.68 0.02 -9.58
N LYS A 90 -6.83 -0.72 -10.30
CA LYS A 90 -5.52 -1.18 -9.80
C LYS A 90 -4.46 -0.21 -10.32
N MET A 91 -3.59 0.25 -9.43
CA MET A 91 -2.46 1.11 -9.80
C MET A 91 -1.16 0.56 -9.26
N CYS A 92 -0.08 0.83 -10.00
CA CYS A 92 1.27 0.67 -9.51
C CYS A 92 1.64 1.87 -8.63
N LEU A 93 2.39 1.65 -7.55
CA LEU A 93 2.83 2.73 -6.66
C LEU A 93 3.85 3.66 -7.33
N ASN A 94 4.64 3.18 -8.28
CA ASN A 94 5.67 3.98 -8.94
C ASN A 94 5.06 4.88 -10.04
N PRO A 95 5.03 6.23 -9.87
CA PRO A 95 4.49 7.15 -10.87
C PRO A 95 5.36 7.26 -12.14
N ASN A 96 6.61 6.78 -12.07
CA ASN A 96 7.58 6.77 -13.18
C ASN A 96 7.60 5.44 -13.95
N CYS A 97 6.68 4.50 -13.67
CA CYS A 97 6.62 3.23 -14.40
C CYS A 97 6.13 3.43 -15.84
N ARG A 98 6.82 2.81 -16.82
CA ARG A 98 6.56 2.97 -18.26
C ARG A 98 5.17 2.45 -18.69
N THR A 99 4.60 1.52 -17.94
CA THR A 99 3.23 0.97 -18.10
C THR A 99 2.09 1.90 -17.64
N LYS A 100 2.37 3.19 -17.35
CA LYS A 100 1.38 4.18 -16.90
C LYS A 100 0.13 4.31 -17.79
N SER A 101 0.25 3.91 -19.06
CA SER A 101 -0.83 3.92 -20.06
C SER A 101 -1.99 2.97 -19.73
N ASP A 102 -1.81 1.98 -18.85
CA ASP A 102 -2.76 0.87 -18.70
C ASP A 102 -3.50 0.80 -17.35
N TRP A 103 -3.44 1.86 -16.54
CA TRP A 103 -4.08 1.90 -15.20
C TRP A 103 -5.60 1.72 -15.20
N ARG A 104 -6.28 1.84 -16.37
CA ARG A 104 -7.73 1.71 -16.50
C ARG A 104 -8.23 0.40 -17.10
N ARG A 105 -7.37 -0.47 -17.66
CA ARG A 105 -7.85 -1.59 -18.48
C ARG A 105 -8.13 -2.87 -17.70
N ASP A 106 -7.36 -3.19 -16.68
CA ASP A 106 -7.41 -4.56 -16.18
C ASP A 106 -7.75 -4.68 -14.69
N VAL A 107 -9.05 -4.54 -14.41
CA VAL A 107 -9.67 -5.36 -13.35
C VAL A 107 -9.87 -6.74 -13.97
N VAL A 108 -8.78 -7.48 -14.21
CA VAL A 108 -8.91 -8.89 -14.59
C VAL A 108 -9.66 -9.58 -13.45
N ASP A 109 -10.83 -10.03 -13.86
CA ASP A 109 -11.72 -10.99 -13.26
C ASP A 109 -11.00 -11.96 -12.32
N THR A 110 -11.32 -11.88 -11.03
CA THR A 110 -11.13 -13.01 -10.11
C THR A 110 -12.51 -13.53 -9.73
N ARG A 111 -13.26 -14.02 -10.72
CA ARG A 111 -14.27 -15.07 -10.54
C ARG A 111 -13.72 -16.37 -11.12
N LYS A 112 -12.78 -16.98 -10.40
CA LYS A 112 -12.44 -18.41 -10.48
C LYS A 112 -12.17 -18.79 -9.03
N LYS A 113 -12.90 -19.68 -8.38
CA LYS A 113 -13.62 -20.89 -8.81
C LYS A 113 -14.73 -21.16 -7.80
#